data_AF-A0A431HY56-F1
#
_entry.id   AF-A0A431HY56-F1
#
_cell.length_a   1.000
_cell.length_b   1.000
_cell.length_c   1.000
_cell.angle_alpha   90.00
_cell.angle_beta   90.00
_cell.angle_gamma   90.00
#
_symmetry.space_group_name_H-M   'P 1'
#
loop_
_entity.id
_entity.type
_entity.pdbx_description
1 polymer ?
#
loop_
_entity_poly.entity_id
_entity_poly.type
_entity_poly.pdbx_seq_one_letter_code
_entity_poly.pdbx_strand_id
1 'polypeptide(L)' 'SGGIKRSKAFKRHILTKKTTKNKRQLRGTVQVNPSDIGHVRSMLPYA' A
#
# COMPACT_ATOMS: atom_id res chain seq x y z
N SER A 1 5.20 -16.75 -1.96
CA SER A 1 3.91 -16.15 -1.54
C SER A 1 3.41 -15.19 -2.62
N GLY A 2 2.53 -15.66 -3.51
CA GLY A 2 2.04 -14.94 -4.69
C GLY A 2 0.94 -13.91 -4.39
N GLY A 3 1.15 -13.06 -3.39
CA GLY A 3 0.21 -12.01 -2.99
C GLY A 3 0.52 -10.67 -3.68
N ILE A 4 -0.52 -9.92 -4.02
CA ILE A 4 -0.38 -8.59 -4.62
C ILE A 4 0.07 -7.61 -3.53
N LYS A 5 1.20 -6.93 -3.76
CA LYS A 5 1.77 -5.92 -2.85
C LYS A 5 1.34 -4.52 -3.26
N ARG A 6 1.09 -3.65 -2.29
CA ARG A 6 0.77 -2.22 -2.48
C ARG A 6 1.64 -1.32 -1.62
N SER A 7 1.77 -0.06 -2.01
CA SER A 7 2.38 0.99 -1.20
C SER A 7 1.39 1.54 -0.16
N LYS A 8 1.92 2.14 0.92
CA LYS A 8 1.10 2.80 1.95
C LYS A 8 0.69 4.20 1.49
N ALA A 9 -0.55 4.57 1.79
CA ALA A 9 -1.07 5.91 1.56
C ALA A 9 -0.44 6.95 2.54
N PHE A 10 -0.74 8.24 2.31
CA PHE A 10 -0.40 9.36 3.21
C PHE A 10 1.08 9.76 3.32
N LYS A 11 1.97 9.25 2.47
CA LYS A 11 3.38 9.70 2.42
C LYS A 11 3.65 10.81 1.36
N ARG A 12 2.64 11.31 0.66
CA ARG A 12 2.81 12.26 -0.46
C ARG A 12 2.84 13.74 -0.06
N HIS A 13 1.98 14.19 0.87
CA HIS A 13 1.89 15.61 1.25
C HIS A 13 1.55 15.81 2.75
N ILE A 14 1.75 17.04 3.26
CA ILE A 14 1.67 17.43 4.68
C ILE A 14 2.56 16.54 5.56
N LEU A 15 3.84 16.45 5.19
CA LEU A 15 4.84 15.63 5.91
C LEU A 15 5.46 16.38 7.09
N THR A 16 5.36 17.71 7.10
CA THR A 16 5.88 18.58 8.16
C THR A 16 5.10 18.38 9.47
N LYS A 17 3.78 18.22 9.39
CA LYS A 17 2.89 17.96 10.55
C LYS A 17 2.92 16.51 11.06
N LYS A 18 3.65 15.60 10.39
CA LYS A 18 3.73 14.18 10.75
C LYS A 18 5.01 13.87 11.50
N THR A 19 4.91 13.06 12.55
CA THR A 19 6.06 12.58 13.31
C THR A 19 7.03 11.78 12.43
N THR A 20 8.31 11.80 12.79
CA THR A 20 9.36 11.02 12.10
C THR A 20 9.08 9.52 12.12
N LYS A 21 8.54 9.02 13.25
CA LYS A 21 8.10 7.61 13.40
C LYS A 21 7.03 7.25 12.38
N ASN A 22 5.97 8.06 12.24
CA ASN A 22 4.89 7.81 11.30
C ASN A 22 5.42 7.83 9.85
N LYS A 23 6.22 8.84 9.49
CA LYS A 23 6.88 8.91 8.18
C LYS A 23 7.74 7.69 7.86
N ARG A 24 8.41 7.08 8.85
CA ARG A 24 9.20 5.84 8.68
C ARG A 24 8.30 4.62 8.47
N GLN A 25 7.23 4.48 9.24
CA GLN A 25 6.27 3.38 9.10
C GLN A 25 5.54 3.38 7.75
N LEU A 26 5.33 4.55 7.15
CA LEU A 26 4.71 4.72 5.83
C LEU A 26 5.65 4.41 4.65
N ARG A 27 6.93 4.09 4.87
CA ARG A 27 7.89 3.78 3.79
C ARG A 27 7.71 2.38 3.19
N GLY A 28 7.23 1.42 3.99
CA GLY A 28 7.14 0.01 3.59
C GLY A 28 5.94 -0.29 2.69
N THR A 29 6.02 -1.42 1.98
CA THR A 29 4.91 -2.03 1.25
C THR A 29 4.13 -2.99 2.14
N VAL A 30 2.85 -3.19 1.84
CA VAL A 30 1.95 -4.12 2.53
C VAL A 30 1.18 -4.95 1.52
N GLN A 31 0.59 -6.06 1.93
CA GLN A 31 -0.30 -6.80 1.05
C GLN A 31 -1.65 -6.09 0.89
N VAL A 32 -2.31 -6.34 -0.24
CA VAL A 32 -3.71 -5.95 -0.45
C VAL A 32 -4.60 -6.69 0.54
N ASN A 33 -5.70 -6.06 0.98
CA ASN A 33 -6.66 -6.69 1.88
C ASN A 33 -7.30 -7.90 1.17
N PRO A 34 -7.46 -9.07 1.84
CA PRO A 34 -8.11 -10.24 1.26
C PRO A 34 -9.43 -9.96 0.51
N SER A 35 -10.24 -9.03 1.01
CA SER A 35 -11.52 -8.63 0.39
C SER A 35 -11.37 -7.97 -0.98
N ASP A 36 -10.28 -7.23 -1.22
CA ASP A 36 -10.07 -6.49 -2.47
C ASP A 36 -9.37 -7.32 -3.56
N ILE A 37 -8.82 -8.50 -3.20
CA ILE A 37 -7.96 -9.28 -4.11
C ILE A 37 -8.69 -9.68 -5.40
N GLY A 38 -9.98 -10.05 -5.31
CA GLY A 38 -10.78 -10.45 -6.47
C GLY A 38 -10.88 -9.36 -7.53
N HIS A 39 -11.22 -8.14 -7.10
CA HIS A 39 -11.30 -6.97 -7.98
C HIS A 39 -9.94 -6.57 -8.55
N VAL A 40 -8.87 -6.66 -7.75
CA VAL A 40 -7.52 -6.31 -8.25
C VAL A 40 -7.02 -7.33 -9.28
N ARG A 41 -7.35 -8.63 -9.12
CA ARG A 41 -7.03 -9.66 -10.12
C ARG A 41 -7.76 -9.44 -11.43
N SER A 42 -9.04 -9.04 -11.41
CA SER A 42 -9.76 -8.75 -12.66
C SER A 42 -9.21 -7.53 -13.41
N MET A 43 -8.60 -6.57 -12.70
CA MET A 43 -7.94 -5.41 -13.31
C MET A 43 -6.54 -5.72 -13.85
N LEU A 44 -5.94 -6.86 -13.46
CA LEU A 44 -4.60 -7.27 -13.84
C LEU A 44 -4.63 -8.64 -14.55
N PRO A 45 -5.24 -8.74 -15.75
CA PRO A 45 -5.51 -10.01 -16.42
C PRO A 45 -4.26 -10.79 -16.86
N TYR A 46 -3.09 -10.15 -16.89
CA TYR A 46 -1.82 -10.74 -17.34
C TYR A 46 -0.74 -10.78 -16.24
N ALA A 47 -1.13 -10.58 -14.98
CA ALA A 47 -0.20 -10.44 -13.85
C ALA A 47 0.07 -11.74 -13.08
#